data_AF-A0AAW4V2H5-F1
#
_entry.id   AF-A0AAW4V2H5-F1
#
_cell.length_a   1.000
_cell.length_b   1.000
_cell.length_c   1.000
_cell.angle_alpha   90.00
_cell.angle_beta   90.00
_cell.angle_gamma   90.00
#
_symmetry.space_group_name_H-M   'P 1'
#
loop_
_entity.id
_entity.type
_entity.pdbx_description
1 polymer ?
#
loop_
_entity_poly.entity_id
_entity_poly.type
_entity_poly.pdbx_seq_one_letter_code
_entity_poly.pdbx_strand_id
1 'polypeptide(L)'
;MKPSTIVCLVLSANFLVSCGYKKEAKEVTQDFFSAIKNNKEEKMVELYPEVGNLQNYYKSDTIIVKEVKELEDKKYSVALTNKFTNGFGKNTESDIIIYTKPKDDKKPSDGYVIYDSKGLCNLSDDPIYMFAKRKGYIQGDTLTDQQISKKYSEASTAIISLSLKFYTYLTENVTIANWNWETSDYSYSASGRGVVKNNTQYTIPNVKYVVTYLKGNGTEVTQDDGYVTYDEIRPYGMKSFSFYTSYVGDASRAKIRLEFDNDFILKTVADGEFE
;
A
#
# COMPACT_ATOMS: atom_id res chain seq x y z
N MET A 1 -43.45 27.84 67.85
CA MET A 1 -43.22 26.62 67.04
C MET A 1 -43.02 27.03 65.59
N LYS A 2 -41.89 26.61 65.03
CA LYS A 2 -41.50 26.47 63.62
C LYS A 2 -41.44 27.71 62.68
N PRO A 3 -40.27 27.95 62.06
CA PRO A 3 -40.07 28.86 60.93
C PRO A 3 -40.32 28.12 59.60
N SER A 4 -40.40 28.84 58.47
CA SER A 4 -39.61 28.53 57.25
C SER A 4 -39.95 29.47 56.09
N THR A 5 -39.04 30.41 55.89
CA THR A 5 -38.60 30.91 54.58
C THR A 5 -38.09 29.73 53.74
N ILE A 6 -38.33 29.74 52.43
CA ILE A 6 -37.32 29.59 51.35
C ILE A 6 -38.07 29.47 50.02
N VAL A 7 -38.00 30.56 49.27
CA VAL A 7 -38.42 30.66 47.87
C VAL A 7 -37.40 29.90 47.02
N CYS A 8 -37.92 29.14 46.06
CA CYS A 8 -37.20 28.32 45.11
C CYS A 8 -36.14 29.10 44.32
N LEU A 9 -34.90 28.63 44.35
CA LEU A 9 -33.84 29.06 43.44
C LEU A 9 -33.00 27.84 43.05
N VAL A 10 -33.57 27.01 42.16
CA VAL A 10 -32.83 25.95 41.45
C VAL A 10 -33.30 25.96 39.99
N LEU A 11 -32.78 26.88 39.20
CA LEU A 11 -33.05 26.97 37.75
C LEU A 11 -31.81 27.38 36.94
N SER A 12 -30.61 27.05 37.43
CA SER A 12 -29.35 27.43 36.77
C SER A 12 -28.31 26.30 36.71
N ALA A 13 -28.74 25.05 36.56
CA ALA A 13 -27.83 23.90 36.35
C ALA A 13 -27.95 23.22 34.96
N ASN A 14 -28.95 23.56 34.14
CA ASN A 14 -29.17 22.90 32.85
C ASN A 14 -28.67 23.69 31.62
N PHE A 15 -28.04 24.85 31.80
CA PHE A 15 -27.49 25.64 30.69
C PHE A 15 -26.02 25.32 30.34
N LEU A 16 -25.39 24.35 31.01
CA LEU A 16 -24.01 23.91 30.71
C LEU A 16 -23.92 22.59 29.92
N VAL A 17 -25.04 21.93 29.61
CA VAL A 17 -25.06 20.65 28.87
C VAL A 17 -24.98 20.88 27.34
N SER A 18 -25.04 22.13 26.88
CA SER A 18 -25.13 22.47 25.44
C SER A 18 -23.82 22.34 24.64
N CYS A 19 -22.69 22.02 25.26
CA CYS A 19 -21.41 21.84 24.55
C CYS A 19 -21.12 20.39 24.13
N GLY A 20 -21.97 19.43 24.51
CA GLY A 20 -21.73 18.00 24.23
C GLY A 20 -20.33 17.55 24.67
N TYR A 21 -19.76 16.59 23.95
CA TYR A 21 -18.38 16.13 24.13
C TYR A 21 -17.45 16.59 22.99
N LYS A 22 -17.72 17.78 22.45
CA LYS A 22 -16.94 18.35 21.35
C LYS A 22 -15.48 18.57 21.73
N LYS A 23 -15.20 18.85 23.01
CA LYS A 23 -13.86 19.08 23.52
C LYS A 23 -13.05 17.77 23.46
N GLU A 24 -13.62 16.68 23.93
CA GLU A 24 -13.01 15.36 23.98
C GLU A 24 -12.75 14.82 22.56
N ALA A 25 -13.70 15.02 21.64
CA ALA A 25 -13.52 14.70 20.22
C ALA A 25 -12.37 15.49 19.57
N LYS A 26 -12.24 16.78 19.93
CA LYS A 26 -11.13 17.62 19.47
C LYS A 26 -9.80 17.17 20.06
N GLU A 27 -9.76 16.87 21.35
CA GLU A 27 -8.55 16.45 22.07
C GLU A 27 -8.00 15.12 21.51
N VAL A 28 -8.83 14.09 21.34
CA VAL A 28 -8.39 12.81 20.75
C VAL A 28 -7.81 13.00 19.34
N THR A 29 -8.40 13.92 18.55
CA THR A 29 -7.90 14.26 17.21
C THR A 29 -6.55 14.95 17.28
N GLN A 30 -6.38 15.94 18.16
CA GLN A 30 -5.11 16.66 18.33
C GLN A 30 -4.00 15.74 18.85
N ASP A 31 -4.34 14.86 19.79
CA ASP A 31 -3.41 13.87 20.33
C ASP A 31 -2.97 12.86 19.26
N PHE A 32 -3.88 12.47 18.37
CA PHE A 32 -3.56 11.55 17.27
C PHE A 32 -2.57 12.18 16.28
N PHE A 33 -2.80 13.42 15.84
CA PHE A 33 -1.85 14.10 14.96
C PHE A 33 -0.53 14.46 15.65
N SER A 34 -0.54 14.67 16.97
CA SER A 34 0.68 14.78 17.77
C SER A 34 1.44 13.45 17.81
N ALA A 35 0.74 12.32 17.92
CA ALA A 35 1.34 11.00 17.85
C ALA A 35 1.94 10.71 16.47
N ILE A 36 1.25 11.07 15.37
CA ILE A 36 1.80 11.01 14.00
C ILE A 36 3.10 11.81 13.90
N LYS A 37 3.08 13.09 14.31
CA LYS A 37 4.24 13.98 14.24
C LYS A 37 5.47 13.41 14.94
N ASN A 38 5.25 12.75 16.08
CA ASN A 38 6.32 12.22 16.93
C ASN A 38 6.59 10.72 16.69
N ASN A 39 6.02 10.11 15.65
CA ASN A 39 6.13 8.69 15.32
C ASN A 39 5.82 7.76 16.53
N LYS A 40 4.79 8.07 17.31
CA LYS A 40 4.37 7.28 18.49
C LYS A 40 3.32 6.23 18.10
N GLU A 41 3.75 5.15 17.47
CA GLU A 41 2.85 4.11 16.90
C GLU A 41 1.87 3.52 17.91
N GLU A 42 2.33 3.12 19.09
CA GLU A 42 1.46 2.57 20.15
C GLU A 42 0.36 3.56 20.54
N LYS A 43 0.68 4.86 20.60
CA LYS A 43 -0.29 5.91 20.91
C LYS A 43 -1.27 6.15 19.76
N MET A 44 -0.81 6.03 18.51
CA MET A 44 -1.71 6.08 17.35
C MET A 44 -2.73 4.95 17.40
N VAL A 45 -2.32 3.72 17.73
CA VAL A 45 -3.22 2.57 17.89
C VAL A 45 -4.16 2.75 19.09
N GLU A 46 -3.70 3.30 20.22
CA GLU A 46 -4.58 3.59 21.36
C GLU A 46 -5.70 4.58 21.00
N LEU A 47 -5.37 5.63 20.24
CA LEU A 47 -6.30 6.69 19.87
C LEU A 47 -7.19 6.33 18.68
N TYR A 48 -6.66 5.54 17.74
CA TYR A 48 -7.35 5.01 16.57
C TYR A 48 -7.07 3.51 16.44
N PRO A 49 -7.85 2.65 17.12
CA PRO A 49 -7.59 1.21 17.19
C PRO A 49 -7.47 0.50 15.84
N GLU A 50 -8.20 0.99 14.84
CA GLU A 50 -8.22 0.41 13.48
C GLU A 50 -7.25 1.09 12.52
N VAL A 51 -6.35 1.97 12.99
CA VAL A 51 -5.38 2.66 12.13
C VAL A 51 -4.47 1.69 11.36
N GLY A 52 -4.19 0.52 11.94
CA GLY A 52 -3.39 -0.53 11.30
C GLY A 52 -4.05 -1.16 10.06
N ASN A 53 -5.36 -0.95 9.87
CA ASN A 53 -6.03 -1.37 8.64
C ASN A 53 -5.70 -0.44 7.47
N LEU A 54 -5.26 0.79 7.73
CA LEU A 54 -5.00 1.77 6.69
C LEU A 54 -3.66 1.48 6.01
N GLN A 55 -3.62 1.54 4.68
CA GLN A 55 -2.43 1.22 3.89
C GLN A 55 -1.31 2.26 4.10
N ASN A 56 -1.69 3.53 4.20
CA ASN A 56 -0.79 4.65 4.45
C ASN A 56 -1.60 5.84 4.99
N TYR A 57 -0.96 6.81 5.64
CA TYR A 57 -1.56 8.05 6.10
C TYR A 57 -0.60 9.23 5.99
N TYR A 58 -1.15 10.44 5.87
CA TYR A 58 -0.34 11.65 5.80
C TYR A 58 0.50 11.83 7.06
N LYS A 59 1.78 12.17 6.86
CA LYS A 59 2.62 12.76 7.90
C LYS A 59 2.07 14.13 8.31
N SER A 60 2.49 14.61 9.47
CA SER A 60 1.94 15.82 10.09
C SER A 60 3.00 16.59 10.85
N ASP A 61 3.05 17.90 10.65
CA ASP A 61 3.80 18.85 11.49
C ASP A 61 2.88 19.69 12.36
N THR A 62 1.71 20.05 11.84
CA THR A 62 0.71 20.89 12.51
C THR A 62 -0.65 20.65 11.87
N ILE A 63 -1.70 20.77 12.69
CA ILE A 63 -3.09 20.78 12.23
C ILE A 63 -3.80 22.08 12.60
N ILE A 64 -4.77 22.46 11.78
CA ILE A 64 -5.70 23.55 12.04
C ILE A 64 -7.10 22.96 12.07
N VAL A 65 -7.69 22.83 13.27
CA VAL A 65 -9.07 22.35 13.42
C VAL A 65 -10.02 23.44 12.93
N LYS A 66 -10.84 23.12 11.94
CA LYS A 66 -11.82 24.00 11.31
C LYS A 66 -13.17 23.92 12.01
N GLU A 67 -13.67 22.70 12.24
CA GLU A 67 -15.02 22.47 12.76
C GLU A 67 -15.08 21.19 13.58
N VAL A 68 -15.90 21.20 14.64
CA VAL A 68 -16.33 19.99 15.37
C VAL A 68 -17.85 19.91 15.30
N LYS A 69 -18.35 18.95 14.53
CA LYS A 69 -19.77 18.75 14.29
C LYS A 69 -20.24 17.50 15.05
N GLU A 70 -21.33 17.65 15.77
CA GLU A 70 -22.02 16.55 16.43
C GLU A 70 -22.77 15.70 15.40
N LEU A 71 -22.67 14.39 15.56
CA LEU A 71 -23.37 13.37 14.81
C LEU A 71 -24.30 12.61 15.77
N GLU A 72 -25.02 11.63 15.24
CA GLU A 72 -25.86 10.75 16.05
C GLU A 72 -25.04 9.94 17.07
N ASP A 73 -25.70 9.44 18.12
CA ASP A 73 -25.09 8.58 19.16
C ASP A 73 -23.88 9.20 19.88
N LYS A 74 -23.88 10.52 20.07
CA LYS A 74 -22.75 11.25 20.69
C LYS A 74 -21.43 11.04 19.93
N LYS A 75 -21.50 10.75 18.63
CA LYS A 75 -20.33 10.74 17.75
C LYS A 75 -20.07 12.16 17.27
N TYR A 76 -18.83 12.41 16.84
CA TYR A 76 -18.45 13.70 16.30
C TYR A 76 -17.58 13.51 15.06
N SER A 77 -17.70 14.45 14.13
CA SER A 77 -16.73 14.65 13.06
C SER A 77 -15.91 15.90 13.32
N VAL A 78 -14.59 15.79 13.23
CA VAL A 78 -13.63 16.88 13.38
C VAL A 78 -13.00 17.16 12.02
N ALA A 79 -13.39 18.27 11.39
CA ALA A 79 -12.80 18.72 10.14
C ALA A 79 -11.55 19.58 10.43
N LEU A 80 -10.45 19.31 9.74
CA LEU A 80 -9.17 19.99 9.93
C LEU A 80 -8.37 20.07 8.64
N THR A 81 -7.40 20.99 8.62
CA THR A 81 -6.31 20.98 7.65
C THR A 81 -5.04 20.47 8.31
N ASN A 82 -4.44 19.43 7.76
CA ASN A 82 -3.13 18.94 8.12
C ASN A 82 -2.07 19.56 7.23
N LYS A 83 -0.92 19.93 7.82
CA LYS A 83 0.23 20.48 7.09
C LYS A 83 1.47 19.66 7.38
N PHE A 84 2.24 19.39 6.33
CA PHE A 84 3.51 18.65 6.42
C PHE A 84 4.54 19.20 5.44
N THR A 85 5.77 19.35 5.91
CA THR A 85 6.94 19.72 5.10
C THR A 85 7.89 18.53 4.99
N ASN A 86 8.18 18.09 3.77
CA ASN A 86 9.11 16.98 3.57
C ASN A 86 10.58 17.41 3.73
N GLY A 87 11.51 16.45 3.68
CA GLY A 87 12.96 16.71 3.81
C GLY A 87 13.57 17.61 2.72
N PHE A 88 12.82 17.93 1.67
CA PHE A 88 13.22 18.85 0.60
C PHE A 88 12.58 20.25 0.75
N GLY A 89 11.88 20.51 1.85
CA GLY A 89 11.19 21.78 2.09
C GLY A 89 9.87 21.94 1.32
N LYS A 90 9.36 20.89 0.67
CA LYS A 90 8.06 20.93 -0.02
C LYS A 90 6.92 20.79 0.99
N ASN A 91 6.05 21.79 1.01
CA ASN A 91 4.84 21.79 1.83
C ASN A 91 3.70 21.05 1.16
N THR A 92 2.95 20.29 1.94
CA THR A 92 1.71 19.65 1.55
C THR A 92 0.63 20.03 2.56
N GLU A 93 -0.55 20.37 2.06
CA GLU A 93 -1.74 20.57 2.90
C GLU A 93 -2.80 19.55 2.49
N SER A 94 -3.44 18.93 3.47
CA SER A 94 -4.54 18.00 3.25
C SER A 94 -5.71 18.31 4.16
N ASP A 95 -6.92 18.36 3.58
CA ASP A 95 -8.15 18.49 4.34
C ASP A 95 -8.63 17.10 4.77
N ILE A 96 -8.82 16.94 6.08
CA ILE A 96 -9.11 15.66 6.71
C ILE A 96 -10.35 15.81 7.58
N ILE A 97 -11.19 14.77 7.59
CA ILE A 97 -12.28 14.61 8.56
C ILE A 97 -11.95 13.41 9.43
N ILE A 98 -11.90 13.60 10.74
CA ILE A 98 -11.75 12.52 11.71
C ILE A 98 -13.11 12.22 12.34
N TYR A 99 -13.47 10.95 12.41
CA TYR A 99 -14.72 10.51 13.03
C TYR A 99 -14.41 9.84 14.37
N THR A 100 -15.02 10.39 15.43
CA THR A 100 -14.75 9.99 16.81
C THR A 100 -16.01 9.46 17.49
N LYS A 101 -15.84 8.48 18.37
CA LYS A 101 -16.89 7.90 19.21
C LYS A 101 -16.43 7.80 20.67
N PRO A 102 -17.35 7.72 21.63
CA PRO A 102 -17.02 7.38 23.01
C PRO A 102 -16.18 6.10 23.11
N LYS A 103 -15.24 6.05 24.05
CA LYS A 103 -14.56 4.80 24.43
C LYS A 103 -15.53 3.78 25.00
N ASP A 104 -16.45 4.25 25.83
CA ASP A 104 -17.58 3.50 26.39
C ASP A 104 -18.86 4.32 26.16
N ASP A 105 -19.79 3.78 25.38
CA ASP A 105 -21.08 4.44 25.09
C ASP A 105 -21.91 4.72 26.35
N LYS A 106 -21.68 3.93 27.42
CA LYS A 106 -22.31 4.11 28.73
C LYS A 106 -21.64 5.19 29.57
N LYS A 107 -20.37 5.52 29.29
CA LYS A 107 -19.58 6.54 29.99
C LYS A 107 -18.77 7.42 29.02
N PRO A 108 -19.42 8.26 28.19
CA PRO A 108 -18.70 9.08 27.22
C PRO A 108 -17.71 10.09 27.82
N SER A 109 -17.87 10.42 29.10
CA SER A 109 -16.92 11.24 29.86
C SER A 109 -15.55 10.61 30.02
N ASP A 110 -15.42 9.29 29.86
CA ASP A 110 -14.16 8.55 30.02
C ASP A 110 -13.22 8.72 28.80
N GLY A 111 -13.69 9.44 27.78
CA GLY A 111 -12.90 9.86 26.62
C GLY A 111 -13.39 9.25 25.31
N TYR A 112 -12.72 9.65 24.24
CA TYR A 112 -13.07 9.31 22.86
C TYR A 112 -11.95 8.53 22.18
N VAL A 113 -12.32 7.81 21.12
CA VAL A 113 -11.42 7.17 20.15
C VAL A 113 -11.86 7.53 18.74
N ILE A 114 -10.91 7.49 17.81
CA ILE A 114 -11.16 7.58 16.39
C ILE A 114 -11.63 6.20 15.91
N TYR A 115 -12.70 6.18 15.13
CA TYR A 115 -13.20 4.95 14.52
C TYR A 115 -13.15 4.99 12.99
N ASP A 116 -13.02 6.17 12.40
CA ASP A 116 -12.84 6.30 10.96
C ASP A 116 -12.23 7.66 10.62
N SER A 117 -11.83 7.84 9.37
CA SER A 117 -11.34 9.10 8.83
C SER A 117 -11.75 9.28 7.38
N LYS A 118 -11.59 10.47 6.83
CA LYS A 118 -11.68 10.73 5.41
C LYS A 118 -10.56 11.67 4.99
N GLY A 119 -9.80 11.26 3.98
CA GLY A 119 -8.68 12.04 3.45
C GLY A 119 -7.40 11.92 4.29
N LEU A 120 -7.38 11.04 5.30
CA LEU A 120 -6.16 10.77 6.07
C LEU A 120 -5.15 9.99 5.22
N CYS A 121 -5.62 9.13 4.32
CA CYS A 121 -4.81 8.31 3.43
C CYS A 121 -4.55 9.01 2.09
N ASN A 122 -3.34 8.86 1.54
CA ASN A 122 -3.05 9.18 0.14
C ASN A 122 -2.73 7.90 -0.63
N LEU A 123 -3.66 7.50 -1.49
CA LEU A 123 -3.55 6.32 -2.34
C LEU A 123 -3.58 6.67 -3.84
N SER A 124 -3.46 7.96 -4.18
CA SER A 124 -3.67 8.43 -5.56
C SER A 124 -2.74 7.76 -6.59
N ASP A 125 -1.50 7.51 -6.20
CA ASP A 125 -0.48 6.85 -7.05
C ASP A 125 -0.36 5.33 -6.78
N ASP A 126 -1.19 4.77 -5.90
CA ASP A 126 -1.12 3.35 -5.57
C ASP A 126 -1.78 2.49 -6.69
N PRO A 127 -1.06 1.52 -7.28
CA PRO A 127 -1.59 0.70 -8.38
C PRO A 127 -2.85 -0.09 -8.03
N ILE A 128 -2.97 -0.58 -6.80
CA ILE A 128 -4.14 -1.34 -6.36
C ILE A 128 -5.33 -0.41 -6.18
N TYR A 129 -5.12 0.80 -5.65
CA TYR A 129 -6.18 1.81 -5.56
C TYR A 129 -6.65 2.27 -6.95
N MET A 130 -5.72 2.52 -7.88
CA MET A 130 -6.05 2.87 -9.26
C MET A 130 -6.87 1.75 -9.94
N PHE A 131 -6.43 0.50 -9.79
CA PHE A 131 -7.17 -0.67 -10.25
C PHE A 131 -8.56 -0.78 -9.61
N ALA A 132 -8.65 -0.58 -8.29
CA ALA A 132 -9.90 -0.66 -7.53
C ALA A 132 -10.92 0.39 -8.02
N LYS A 133 -10.47 1.61 -8.35
CA LYS A 133 -11.32 2.63 -8.97
C LYS A 133 -11.74 2.23 -10.38
N ARG A 134 -10.79 1.80 -11.22
CA ARG A 134 -11.05 1.40 -12.62
C ARG A 134 -12.05 0.26 -12.72
N LYS A 135 -11.93 -0.76 -11.87
CA LYS A 135 -12.84 -1.91 -11.81
C LYS A 135 -14.10 -1.67 -10.98
N GLY A 136 -14.25 -0.48 -10.40
CA GLY A 136 -15.47 -0.06 -9.70
C GLY A 136 -15.65 -0.63 -8.29
N TYR A 137 -14.60 -1.15 -7.63
CA TYR A 137 -14.63 -1.48 -6.21
C TYR A 137 -14.83 -0.22 -5.36
N ILE A 138 -14.11 0.84 -5.72
CA ILE A 138 -14.15 2.15 -5.07
C ILE A 138 -14.87 3.12 -6.02
N GLN A 139 -16.05 3.59 -5.60
CA GLN A 139 -16.91 4.48 -6.39
C GLN A 139 -17.35 5.66 -5.54
N GLY A 140 -17.32 6.84 -6.14
CA GLY A 140 -17.67 8.11 -5.51
C GLY A 140 -16.66 8.59 -4.47
N ASP A 141 -16.87 9.82 -4.01
CA ASP A 141 -15.95 10.52 -3.11
C ASP A 141 -16.48 10.57 -1.67
N THR A 142 -17.51 9.79 -1.34
CA THR A 142 -18.16 9.81 -0.02
C THR A 142 -17.59 8.79 0.95
N LEU A 143 -16.78 7.84 0.47
CA LEU A 143 -16.23 6.77 1.28
C LEU A 143 -15.23 7.32 2.30
N THR A 144 -15.22 6.68 3.47
CA THR A 144 -14.21 6.89 4.50
C THR A 144 -12.98 6.04 4.22
N ASP A 145 -11.88 6.32 4.90
CA ASP A 145 -10.61 5.63 4.73
C ASP A 145 -10.69 4.16 5.15
N GLN A 146 -11.46 3.81 6.20
CA GLN A 146 -11.69 2.39 6.55
C GLN A 146 -12.53 1.67 5.49
N GLN A 147 -13.56 2.34 4.94
CA GLN A 147 -14.37 1.77 3.86
C GLN A 147 -13.53 1.56 2.59
N ILE A 148 -12.63 2.50 2.29
CA ILE A 148 -11.65 2.37 1.21
C ILE A 148 -10.72 1.19 1.47
N SER A 149 -10.15 1.06 2.68
CA SER A 149 -9.23 -0.03 3.02
C SER A 149 -9.87 -1.42 2.84
N LYS A 150 -11.14 -1.59 3.26
CA LYS A 150 -11.85 -2.86 3.05
C LYS A 150 -11.97 -3.21 1.56
N LYS A 151 -12.41 -2.24 0.75
CA LYS A 151 -12.56 -2.41 -0.71
C LYS A 151 -11.23 -2.61 -1.42
N TYR A 152 -10.18 -1.96 -0.92
CA TYR A 152 -8.81 -2.13 -1.37
C TYR A 152 -8.34 -3.58 -1.17
N SER A 153 -8.61 -4.19 -0.01
CA SER A 153 -8.25 -5.58 0.27
C SER A 153 -8.92 -6.56 -0.71
N GLU A 154 -10.20 -6.35 -1.03
CA GLU A 154 -10.93 -7.13 -2.04
C GLU A 154 -10.30 -6.97 -3.43
N ALA A 155 -10.00 -5.73 -3.84
CA ALA A 155 -9.37 -5.42 -5.12
C ALA A 155 -7.93 -5.99 -5.22
N SER A 156 -7.19 -6.02 -4.12
CA SER A 156 -5.83 -6.58 -4.04
C SER A 156 -5.79 -8.05 -4.44
N THR A 157 -6.78 -8.84 -4.02
CA THR A 157 -6.86 -10.26 -4.42
C THR A 157 -7.09 -10.39 -5.93
N ALA A 158 -7.96 -9.55 -6.50
CA ALA A 158 -8.29 -9.58 -7.91
C ALA A 158 -7.11 -9.13 -8.81
N ILE A 159 -6.41 -8.06 -8.44
CA ILE A 159 -5.25 -7.59 -9.21
C ILE A 159 -4.10 -8.60 -9.15
N ILE A 160 -3.84 -9.24 -8.00
CA ILE A 160 -2.82 -10.29 -7.90
C ILE A 160 -3.15 -11.46 -8.84
N SER A 161 -4.41 -11.90 -8.90
CA SER A 161 -4.82 -12.96 -9.82
C SER A 161 -4.57 -12.58 -11.28
N LEU A 162 -4.86 -11.33 -11.65
CA LEU A 162 -4.66 -10.85 -13.01
C LEU A 162 -3.17 -10.64 -13.36
N SER A 163 -2.38 -10.16 -12.40
CA SER A 163 -0.91 -10.10 -12.51
C SER A 163 -0.28 -11.46 -12.72
N LEU A 164 -0.77 -12.51 -12.04
CA LEU A 164 -0.30 -13.88 -12.28
C LEU A 164 -0.65 -14.35 -13.70
N LYS A 165 -1.86 -14.06 -14.19
CA LYS A 165 -2.22 -14.37 -15.58
C LYS A 165 -1.31 -13.64 -16.57
N PHE A 166 -1.00 -12.37 -16.31
CA PHE A 166 -0.11 -11.61 -17.17
C PHE A 166 1.32 -12.16 -17.15
N TYR A 167 1.84 -12.51 -15.97
CA TYR A 167 3.14 -13.18 -15.83
C TYR A 167 3.18 -14.50 -16.60
N THR A 168 2.13 -15.32 -16.53
CA THR A 168 2.03 -16.56 -17.31
C THR A 168 2.04 -16.25 -18.81
N TYR A 169 1.24 -15.28 -19.25
CA TYR A 169 1.22 -14.84 -20.65
C TYR A 169 2.62 -14.41 -21.14
N LEU A 170 3.35 -13.62 -20.34
CA LEU A 170 4.72 -13.22 -20.67
C LEU A 170 5.66 -14.43 -20.76
N THR A 171 5.56 -15.36 -19.81
CA THR A 171 6.39 -16.57 -19.79
C THR A 171 6.15 -17.47 -21.01
N GLU A 172 4.91 -17.54 -21.50
CA GLU A 172 4.54 -18.33 -22.68
C GLU A 172 4.94 -17.65 -23.99
N ASN A 173 4.97 -16.31 -24.04
CA ASN A 173 5.13 -15.55 -25.29
C ASN A 173 6.48 -14.86 -25.42
N VAL A 174 7.26 -14.73 -24.35
CA VAL A 174 8.64 -14.22 -24.38
C VAL A 174 9.59 -15.41 -24.30
N THR A 175 10.15 -15.76 -25.45
CA THR A 175 10.83 -17.04 -25.64
C THR A 175 12.35 -16.88 -25.69
N ILE A 176 13.08 -17.84 -25.13
CA ILE A 176 14.52 -17.97 -25.32
C ILE A 176 14.79 -18.83 -26.55
N ALA A 177 15.56 -18.32 -27.49
CA ALA A 177 15.95 -18.99 -28.73
C ALA A 177 17.48 -19.07 -28.84
N ASN A 178 17.96 -20.07 -29.58
CA ASN A 178 19.37 -20.23 -29.96
C ASN A 178 20.35 -20.13 -28.78
N TRP A 179 19.95 -20.62 -27.61
CA TRP A 179 20.80 -20.57 -26.44
C TRP A 179 21.70 -21.80 -26.35
N ASN A 180 22.89 -21.61 -25.82
CA ASN A 180 23.85 -22.67 -25.54
C ASN A 180 24.61 -22.34 -24.25
N TRP A 181 25.27 -23.36 -23.72
CA TRP A 181 26.19 -23.23 -22.61
C TRP A 181 27.29 -24.28 -22.74
N GLU A 182 28.44 -24.00 -22.15
CA GLU A 182 29.60 -24.88 -22.10
C GLU A 182 30.29 -24.77 -20.75
N THR A 183 30.94 -25.85 -20.33
CA THR A 183 31.75 -25.90 -19.11
C THR A 183 33.23 -25.86 -19.43
N SER A 184 34.02 -25.26 -18.55
CA SER A 184 35.47 -25.36 -18.58
C SER A 184 35.94 -26.56 -17.76
N ASP A 185 36.57 -27.53 -18.41
CA ASP A 185 37.10 -28.76 -17.80
C ASP A 185 38.09 -28.51 -16.64
N TYR A 186 38.73 -27.33 -16.62
CA TYR A 186 39.78 -27.00 -15.65
C TYR A 186 39.29 -26.18 -14.44
N SER A 187 38.15 -25.50 -14.56
CA SER A 187 37.68 -24.54 -13.55
C SER A 187 36.29 -24.84 -13.01
N TYR A 188 35.57 -25.81 -13.58
CA TYR A 188 34.15 -26.04 -13.33
C TYR A 188 33.31 -24.77 -13.54
N SER A 189 33.81 -23.78 -14.28
CA SER A 189 33.03 -22.61 -14.67
C SER A 189 32.13 -22.97 -15.85
N ALA A 190 31.07 -22.20 -16.01
CA ALA A 190 30.19 -22.29 -17.17
C ALA A 190 30.07 -20.93 -17.83
N SER A 191 29.92 -20.92 -19.15
CA SER A 191 29.53 -19.73 -19.88
C SER A 191 28.53 -20.09 -20.96
N GLY A 192 27.77 -19.11 -21.42
CA GLY A 192 26.80 -19.33 -22.45
C GLY A 192 26.24 -18.05 -23.02
N ARG A 193 25.40 -18.22 -24.03
CA ARG A 193 24.72 -17.11 -24.71
C ARG A 193 23.38 -17.56 -25.23
N GLY A 194 22.51 -16.61 -25.49
CA GLY A 194 21.22 -16.86 -26.12
C GLY A 194 20.57 -15.59 -26.63
N VAL A 195 19.36 -15.73 -27.16
CA VAL A 195 18.54 -14.62 -27.62
C VAL A 195 17.18 -14.72 -26.97
N VAL A 196 16.73 -13.64 -26.33
CA VAL A 196 15.34 -13.49 -25.91
C VAL A 196 14.56 -12.80 -27.01
N LYS A 197 13.40 -13.37 -27.36
CA LYS A 197 12.44 -12.79 -28.29
C LYS A 197 11.18 -12.41 -27.54
N ASN A 198 10.81 -11.14 -27.59
CA ASN A 198 9.54 -10.67 -27.09
C ASN A 198 8.50 -10.81 -28.21
N ASN A 199 7.63 -11.82 -28.16
CA ASN A 199 6.56 -11.98 -29.17
C ASN A 199 5.24 -11.32 -28.75
N THR A 200 5.30 -10.39 -27.80
CA THR A 200 4.13 -9.68 -27.28
C THR A 200 4.08 -8.25 -27.82
N GLN A 201 2.94 -7.59 -27.59
CA GLN A 201 2.74 -6.17 -27.89
C GLN A 201 3.35 -5.22 -26.84
N TYR A 202 3.88 -5.75 -25.72
CA TYR A 202 4.34 -4.95 -24.60
C TYR A 202 5.82 -4.59 -24.73
N THR A 203 6.19 -3.39 -24.31
CA THR A 203 7.60 -3.03 -24.09
C THR A 203 8.02 -3.57 -22.73
N ILE A 204 8.92 -4.55 -22.69
CA ILE A 204 9.24 -5.28 -21.46
C ILE A 204 10.57 -4.78 -20.89
N PRO A 205 10.57 -4.09 -19.74
CA PRO A 205 11.78 -3.55 -19.14
C PRO A 205 12.56 -4.64 -18.38
N ASN A 206 13.87 -4.42 -18.21
CA ASN A 206 14.70 -5.07 -17.19
C ASN A 206 14.62 -6.62 -17.17
N VAL A 207 14.47 -7.26 -18.33
CA VAL A 207 14.32 -8.71 -18.40
C VAL A 207 15.55 -9.39 -17.84
N LYS A 208 15.35 -10.27 -16.85
CA LYS A 208 16.39 -11.09 -16.25
C LYS A 208 16.34 -12.51 -16.79
N TYR A 209 17.49 -13.17 -16.76
CA TYR A 209 17.57 -14.62 -16.90
C TYR A 209 17.97 -15.23 -15.56
N VAL A 210 17.54 -16.47 -15.33
CA VAL A 210 18.07 -17.36 -14.30
C VAL A 210 18.46 -18.66 -14.96
N VAL A 211 19.73 -19.03 -14.86
CA VAL A 211 20.25 -20.32 -15.30
C VAL A 211 20.33 -21.24 -14.09
N THR A 212 19.74 -22.42 -14.19
CA THR A 212 19.85 -23.48 -13.20
C THR A 212 20.69 -24.62 -13.77
N TYR A 213 21.78 -24.95 -13.07
CA TYR A 213 22.69 -26.04 -13.41
C TYR A 213 22.30 -27.31 -12.67
N LEU A 214 22.23 -28.42 -13.39
CA LEU A 214 21.65 -29.68 -12.92
C LEU A 214 22.60 -30.85 -13.23
N LYS A 215 22.60 -31.85 -12.35
CA LYS A 215 23.17 -33.17 -12.63
C LYS A 215 22.30 -33.94 -13.63
N GLY A 216 22.82 -35.05 -14.16
CA GLY A 216 22.10 -35.89 -15.12
C GLY A 216 20.75 -36.40 -14.61
N ASN A 217 20.67 -36.69 -13.30
CA ASN A 217 19.45 -37.12 -12.59
C ASN A 217 18.45 -35.98 -12.28
N GLY A 218 18.76 -34.73 -12.64
CA GLY A 218 17.92 -33.57 -12.40
C GLY A 218 18.12 -32.88 -11.05
N THR A 219 19.04 -33.34 -10.20
CA THR A 219 19.39 -32.64 -8.95
C THR A 219 20.02 -31.28 -9.26
N GLU A 220 19.53 -30.22 -8.62
CA GLU A 220 20.10 -28.88 -8.72
C GLU A 220 21.49 -28.81 -8.07
N VAL A 221 22.45 -28.27 -8.81
CA VAL A 221 23.81 -28.00 -8.32
C VAL A 221 23.89 -26.56 -7.84
N THR A 222 23.52 -25.61 -8.70
CA THR A 222 23.54 -24.18 -8.38
C THR A 222 22.67 -23.39 -9.38
N GLN A 223 22.44 -22.13 -9.07
CA GLN A 223 21.80 -21.15 -9.95
C GLN A 223 22.70 -19.92 -10.11
N ASP A 224 22.55 -19.26 -11.24
CA ASP A 224 23.14 -17.95 -11.51
C ASP A 224 22.13 -17.09 -12.26
N ASP A 225 22.16 -15.79 -12.05
CA ASP A 225 21.20 -14.85 -12.62
C ASP A 225 21.90 -13.63 -13.21
N GLY A 226 21.16 -12.92 -14.05
CA GLY A 226 21.67 -11.71 -14.66
C GLY A 226 20.64 -11.05 -15.55
N TYR A 227 21.03 -9.94 -16.17
CA TYR A 227 20.16 -9.18 -17.03
C TYR A 227 20.38 -9.58 -18.49
N VAL A 228 19.27 -9.85 -19.18
CA VAL A 228 19.25 -9.88 -20.64
C VAL A 228 19.44 -8.45 -21.17
N THR A 229 18.81 -7.49 -20.52
CA THR A 229 18.99 -6.05 -20.76
C THR A 229 18.63 -5.26 -19.51
N TYR A 230 19.33 -4.15 -19.28
CA TYR A 230 18.96 -3.14 -18.27
C TYR A 230 18.02 -2.06 -18.83
N ASP A 231 17.67 -2.15 -20.11
CA ASP A 231 16.75 -1.23 -20.78
C ASP A 231 15.39 -1.94 -20.97
N GLU A 232 15.02 -2.16 -22.23
CA GLU A 232 13.77 -2.78 -22.65
C GLU A 232 13.98 -3.75 -23.82
N ILE A 233 13.08 -4.72 -23.92
CA ILE A 233 12.84 -5.47 -25.15
C ILE A 233 11.55 -4.94 -25.75
N ARG A 234 11.67 -4.20 -26.86
CA ARG A 234 10.53 -3.65 -27.60
C ARG A 234 9.56 -4.73 -28.08
N PRO A 235 8.29 -4.38 -28.34
CA PRO A 235 7.31 -5.30 -28.91
C PRO A 235 7.83 -5.98 -30.16
N TYR A 236 7.65 -7.30 -30.27
CA TYR A 236 8.14 -8.11 -31.40
C TYR A 236 9.66 -8.03 -31.65
N GLY A 237 10.41 -7.54 -30.67
CA GLY A 237 11.85 -7.34 -30.71
C GLY A 237 12.64 -8.50 -30.13
N MET A 238 13.97 -8.38 -30.19
CA MET A 238 14.89 -9.37 -29.61
C MET A 238 16.10 -8.73 -28.96
N LYS A 239 16.67 -9.42 -27.96
CA LYS A 239 17.93 -9.06 -27.31
C LYS A 239 18.78 -10.31 -27.11
N SER A 240 20.05 -10.20 -27.51
CA SER A 240 21.05 -11.23 -27.19
C SER A 240 21.57 -11.02 -25.77
N PHE A 241 21.91 -12.10 -25.08
CA PHE A 241 22.56 -12.07 -23.78
C PHE A 241 23.68 -13.12 -23.74
N SER A 242 24.62 -12.91 -22.82
CA SER A 242 25.69 -13.84 -22.48
C SER A 242 25.86 -13.89 -20.97
N PHE A 243 26.32 -15.01 -20.44
CA PHE A 243 26.51 -15.21 -19.01
C PHE A 243 27.80 -15.99 -18.73
N TYR A 244 28.29 -15.83 -17.51
CA TYR A 244 29.43 -16.56 -16.97
C TYR A 244 29.17 -16.88 -15.50
N THR A 245 29.26 -18.15 -15.14
CA THR A 245 29.12 -18.65 -13.78
C THR A 245 30.45 -19.26 -13.35
N SER A 246 30.98 -18.81 -12.21
CA SER A 246 32.33 -19.17 -11.76
C SER A 246 32.50 -20.64 -11.36
N TYR A 247 31.43 -21.29 -10.88
CA TYR A 247 31.46 -22.68 -10.45
C TYR A 247 30.09 -23.35 -10.61
N VAL A 248 30.04 -24.46 -11.33
CA VAL A 248 28.83 -25.27 -11.59
C VAL A 248 29.02 -26.75 -11.23
N GLY A 249 30.13 -27.10 -10.58
CA GLY A 249 30.44 -28.48 -10.18
C GLY A 249 30.37 -29.47 -11.34
N ASP A 250 29.79 -30.65 -11.08
CA ASP A 250 29.59 -31.74 -12.05
C ASP A 250 28.29 -31.61 -12.84
N ALA A 251 27.78 -30.40 -13.04
CA ALA A 251 26.57 -30.18 -13.82
C ALA A 251 26.75 -30.66 -15.27
N SER A 252 25.78 -31.44 -15.76
CA SER A 252 25.75 -31.96 -17.13
C SER A 252 24.55 -31.48 -17.92
N ARG A 253 23.64 -30.74 -17.26
CA ARG A 253 22.43 -30.16 -17.84
C ARG A 253 22.26 -28.75 -17.30
N ALA A 254 21.63 -27.88 -18.10
CA ALA A 254 21.19 -26.58 -17.64
C ALA A 254 19.78 -26.30 -18.18
N LYS A 255 19.01 -25.52 -17.42
CA LYS A 255 17.77 -24.89 -17.87
C LYS A 255 17.87 -23.40 -17.64
N ILE A 256 17.20 -22.63 -18.47
CA ILE A 256 17.13 -21.17 -18.35
C ILE A 256 15.67 -20.74 -18.33
N ARG A 257 15.36 -19.80 -17.46
CA ARG A 257 14.04 -19.15 -17.39
C ARG A 257 14.22 -17.64 -17.37
N LEU A 258 13.17 -16.93 -17.76
CA LEU A 258 13.12 -15.47 -17.68
C LEU A 258 12.41 -15.05 -16.39
N GLU A 259 12.83 -13.92 -15.86
CA GLU A 259 12.11 -13.19 -14.83
C GLU A 259 11.78 -11.80 -15.34
N PHE A 260 10.57 -11.36 -15.03
CA PHE A 260 10.01 -10.09 -15.44
C PHE A 260 9.84 -9.19 -14.23
N ASP A 261 9.96 -7.89 -14.45
CA ASP A 261 9.83 -6.89 -13.41
C ASP A 261 8.40 -6.87 -12.82
N ASN A 262 8.29 -7.00 -11.49
CA ASN A 262 6.99 -7.07 -10.81
C ASN A 262 6.23 -5.75 -10.87
N ASP A 263 6.93 -4.61 -10.84
CA ASP A 263 6.31 -3.29 -10.91
C ASP A 263 5.71 -3.06 -12.30
N PHE A 264 6.42 -3.46 -13.36
CA PHE A 264 5.90 -3.49 -14.72
C PHE A 264 4.62 -4.33 -14.83
N ILE A 265 4.62 -5.55 -14.30
CA ILE A 265 3.44 -6.43 -14.34
C ILE A 265 2.26 -5.78 -13.61
N LEU A 266 2.49 -5.35 -12.37
CA LEU A 266 1.44 -4.77 -11.53
C LEU A 266 0.86 -3.50 -12.17
N LYS A 267 1.72 -2.63 -12.70
CA LYS A 267 1.31 -1.37 -13.34
C LYS A 267 0.53 -1.62 -14.63
N THR A 268 1.01 -2.50 -15.50
CA THR A 268 0.31 -2.86 -16.76
C THR A 268 -1.12 -3.33 -16.48
N VAL A 269 -1.28 -4.15 -15.45
CA VAL A 269 -2.59 -4.65 -15.01
C VAL A 269 -3.42 -3.54 -14.35
N ALA A 270 -2.83 -2.71 -13.51
CA ALA A 270 -3.52 -1.59 -12.85
C ALA A 270 -4.10 -0.61 -13.88
N ASP A 271 -3.30 -0.26 -14.88
CA ASP A 271 -3.61 0.69 -15.96
C ASP A 271 -4.64 0.11 -16.95
N GLY A 272 -4.81 -1.22 -16.97
CA GLY A 272 -5.80 -1.89 -17.82
C GLY A 272 -5.32 -2.26 -19.21
N GLU A 273 -4.00 -2.32 -19.38
CA GLU A 273 -3.37 -2.75 -20.63
C GLU A 273 -3.39 -4.28 -20.79
N PHE A 274 -3.77 -5.01 -19.74
CA PHE A 274 -4.03 -6.45 -19.73
C PHE A 274 -5.29 -6.75 -18.89
N GLU A 275 -6.19 -7.59 -19.39
CA GLU A 275 -7.48 -7.96 -18.76
C GLU A 275 -7.77 -9.46 -18.78
#